data_AF-A0A7Y1EZI4-F1
#
_entry.id   AF-A0A7Y1EZI4-F1
#
_cell.length_a   1.000
_cell.length_b   1.000
_cell.length_c   1.000
_cell.angle_alpha   90.00
_cell.angle_beta   90.00
_cell.angle_gamma   90.00
#
_symmetry.space_group_name_H-M   'P 1'
#
loop_
_entity.id
_entity.type
_entity.pdbx_description
1 polymer ?
#
loop_
_entity_poly.entity_id
_entity_poly.type
_entity_poly.pdbx_seq_one_letter_code
_entity_poly.pdbx_strand_id
1 'polypeptide(L)'
;MNTINLEVAQKIASIARKSLSQRDMFILMRRVIRNSLRHRAQIRDERRIFRREAAKLKPYLPFVQRQMDMLIEKSKRHRDDELKDIKQGLVGFGYNLIKDAEGAYEAIGFSGLCDLLSINPVHREEASQDASSLADLIYVARLEDSVSPKSEEWGEGGPLFEACFLAMIEWIKTAPEEHLPDLFGEGSPFAGAQVVQVKQETLQ
;
A
#
# COMPACT_ATOMS: atom_id res chain seq x y z
N MET A 1 15.46 -6.37 12.95
CA MET A 1 15.72 -5.03 12.36
C MET A 1 17.21 -4.89 12.07
N ASN A 2 17.62 -4.64 10.82
CA ASN A 2 19.00 -4.21 10.55
C ASN A 2 19.21 -2.82 11.18
N THR A 3 20.32 -2.64 11.90
CA THR A 3 20.74 -1.40 12.57
C THR A 3 20.63 -0.17 11.67
N ILE A 4 20.93 -0.34 10.38
CA ILE A 4 20.84 0.71 9.35
C ILE A 4 19.41 1.26 9.18
N ASN A 5 18.37 0.42 9.24
CA ASN A 5 16.99 0.89 9.07
C ASN A 5 16.48 1.63 10.32
N LEU A 6 16.95 1.24 11.51
CA LEU A 6 16.58 1.90 12.77
C LEU A 6 17.22 3.30 12.88
N GLU A 7 18.50 3.43 12.53
CA GLU A 7 19.18 4.73 12.50
C GLU A 7 18.54 5.70 11.49
N VAL A 8 18.15 5.19 10.32
CA VAL A 8 17.44 6.00 9.32
C VAL A 8 16.08 6.45 9.84
N ALA A 9 15.30 5.57 10.48
CA ALA A 9 14.02 5.92 11.08
C ALA A 9 14.16 6.96 12.20
N GLN A 10 15.15 6.79 13.10
CA GLN A 10 15.44 7.74 14.17
C GLN A 10 15.88 9.10 13.63
N LYS A 11 16.73 9.13 12.59
CA LYS A 11 17.12 10.38 11.92
C LYS A 11 15.92 11.07 11.30
N ILE A 12 15.05 10.34 10.58
CA ILE A 12 13.84 10.91 10.00
C ILE A 12 12.93 11.49 11.10
N ALA A 13 12.72 10.77 12.19
CA ALA A 13 11.93 11.25 13.33
C ALA A 13 12.55 12.48 14.04
N SER A 14 13.88 12.64 14.00
CA SER A 14 14.55 13.82 14.54
C SER A 14 14.42 15.04 13.62
N ILE A 15 14.42 14.82 12.31
CA ILE A 15 14.28 15.88 11.30
C ILE A 15 12.83 16.38 11.28
N ALA A 16 11.86 15.46 11.31
CA ALA A 16 10.42 15.78 11.35
C ALA A 16 9.98 16.60 12.58
N ARG A 17 10.80 16.62 13.65
CA ARG A 17 10.55 17.45 14.84
C ARG A 17 10.97 18.91 14.68
N LYS A 18 11.63 19.27 13.56
CA LYS A 18 11.97 20.66 13.23
C LYS A 18 10.83 21.28 12.43
N SER A 19 10.73 22.62 12.42
CA SER A 19 9.85 23.31 11.47
C SER A 19 10.37 23.06 10.05
N LEU A 20 9.65 22.27 9.27
CA LEU A 20 10.00 21.87 7.92
C LEU A 20 9.04 22.49 6.92
N SER A 21 9.51 22.71 5.69
CA SER A 21 8.62 23.08 4.59
C SER A 21 7.70 21.90 4.23
N GLN A 22 6.54 22.20 3.64
CA GLN A 22 5.62 21.16 3.12
C GLN A 22 6.31 20.24 2.12
N ARG A 23 7.20 20.80 1.28
CA ARG A 23 8.03 20.03 0.35
C ARG A 23 8.95 19.03 1.06
N ASP A 24 9.64 19.46 2.11
CA ASP A 24 10.54 18.58 2.88
C ASP A 24 9.76 17.49 3.62
N MET A 25 8.61 17.85 4.21
CA MET A 25 7.70 16.89 4.84
C MET A 25 7.23 15.83 3.85
N PHE A 26 6.86 16.24 2.63
CA PHE A 26 6.45 15.31 1.58
C PHE A 26 7.58 14.36 1.16
N ILE A 27 8.81 14.87 1.01
CA ILE A 27 10.00 14.04 0.72
C ILE A 27 10.24 13.01 1.83
N LEU A 28 10.15 13.45 3.09
CA LEU A 28 10.33 12.55 4.24
C LEU A 28 9.24 11.49 4.29
N MET A 29 7.99 11.86 4.09
CA MET A 29 6.85 10.92 4.03
C MET A 29 7.07 9.86 2.95
N ARG A 30 7.42 10.25 1.72
CA ARG A 30 7.76 9.31 0.63
C ARG A 30 8.86 8.34 1.05
N ARG A 31 9.91 8.84 1.70
CA ARG A 31 11.03 8.01 2.15
C ARG A 31 10.62 7.01 3.22
N VAL A 32 9.80 7.43 4.19
CA VAL A 32 9.29 6.53 5.24
C VAL A 32 8.42 5.43 4.63
N ILE A 33 7.48 5.78 3.75
CA ILE A 33 6.61 4.81 3.08
C ILE A 33 7.42 3.78 2.29
N ARG A 34 8.38 4.21 1.46
CA ARG A 34 9.28 3.31 0.73
C ARG A 34 10.05 2.36 1.65
N ASN A 35 10.60 2.87 2.74
CA ASN A 35 11.33 2.05 3.70
C ASN A 35 10.42 1.02 4.39
N SER A 36 9.21 1.43 4.78
CA SER A 36 8.21 0.56 5.39
C SER A 36 7.77 -0.55 4.43
N LEU A 37 7.53 -0.23 3.16
CA LEU A 37 7.19 -1.22 2.13
C LEU A 37 8.32 -2.22 1.87
N ARG A 38 9.57 -1.73 1.79
CA ARG A 38 10.75 -2.61 1.67
C ARG A 38 10.89 -3.53 2.89
N HIS A 39 10.68 -3.01 4.10
CA HIS A 39 10.71 -3.81 5.33
C HIS A 39 9.60 -4.86 5.35
N ARG A 40 8.40 -4.49 4.90
CA ARG A 40 7.27 -5.42 4.71
C ARG A 40 7.59 -6.53 3.71
N ALA A 41 8.20 -6.20 2.58
CA ALA A 41 8.62 -7.16 1.57
C ALA A 41 9.66 -8.15 2.13
N GLN A 42 10.67 -7.64 2.86
CA GLN A 42 11.66 -8.47 3.53
C GLN A 42 11.01 -9.49 4.49
N ILE A 43 10.07 -9.05 5.34
CA ILE A 43 9.36 -9.98 6.25
C ILE A 43 8.55 -11.02 5.46
N ARG A 44 7.92 -10.62 4.35
CA ARG A 44 7.19 -11.56 3.48
C ARG A 44 8.12 -12.62 2.88
N ASP A 45 9.32 -12.24 2.44
CA ASP A 45 10.31 -13.17 1.93
C ASP A 45 10.81 -14.14 3.01
N GLU A 46 11.10 -13.64 4.22
CA GLU A 46 11.45 -14.47 5.37
C GLU A 46 10.33 -15.49 5.68
N ARG A 47 9.07 -15.04 5.70
CA ARG A 47 7.90 -15.92 5.89
C ARG A 47 7.75 -16.95 4.77
N ARG A 48 8.09 -16.58 3.52
CA ARG A 48 8.00 -17.46 2.35
C ARG A 48 8.97 -18.63 2.46
N ILE A 49 10.11 -18.48 3.12
CA ILE A 49 11.07 -19.57 3.37
C ILE A 49 10.40 -20.70 4.15
N PHE A 50 9.73 -20.41 5.26
CA PHE A 50 9.03 -21.43 6.06
C PHE A 50 7.93 -22.13 5.27
N ARG A 51 7.17 -21.39 4.45
CA ARG A 51 6.13 -22.00 3.58
C ARG A 51 6.74 -22.90 2.51
N ARG A 52 7.87 -22.52 1.95
CA ARG A 52 8.61 -23.35 0.97
C ARG A 52 9.15 -24.61 1.64
N GLU A 53 9.68 -24.51 2.85
CA GLU A 53 10.10 -25.68 3.63
C GLU A 53 8.92 -26.61 3.93
N ALA A 54 7.77 -26.07 4.34
CA ALA A 54 6.55 -26.87 4.53
C ALA A 54 6.11 -27.55 3.24
N ALA A 55 6.16 -26.85 2.10
CA ALA A 55 5.79 -27.42 0.81
C ALA A 55 6.70 -28.59 0.38
N LYS A 56 8.00 -28.56 0.73
CA LYS A 56 8.93 -29.67 0.46
C LYS A 56 8.57 -30.95 1.23
N LEU A 57 7.84 -30.84 2.34
CA LEU A 57 7.42 -31.98 3.14
C LEU A 57 6.15 -32.67 2.61
N LYS A 58 5.40 -32.02 1.70
CA LYS A 58 4.13 -32.55 1.16
C LYS A 58 4.22 -34.01 0.64
N PRO A 59 5.30 -34.47 -0.02
CA PRO A 59 5.41 -35.86 -0.48
C PRO A 59 5.49 -36.92 0.63
N TYR A 60 5.82 -36.53 1.86
CA TYR A 60 6.02 -37.46 2.99
C TYR A 60 4.80 -37.55 3.92
N LEU A 61 3.66 -37.03 3.48
CA LEU A 61 2.40 -37.17 4.20
C LEU A 61 1.98 -38.65 4.29
N PRO A 62 1.33 -39.05 5.40
CA PRO A 62 0.85 -38.22 6.51
C PRO A 62 1.89 -37.99 7.63
N PHE A 63 3.05 -38.67 7.60
CA PHE A 63 3.96 -38.76 8.74
C PHE A 63 4.60 -37.42 9.16
N VAL A 64 4.71 -36.48 8.23
CA VAL A 64 5.29 -35.14 8.47
C VAL A 64 4.25 -34.04 8.71
N GLN A 65 2.96 -34.38 8.83
CA GLN A 65 1.87 -33.40 8.99
C GLN A 65 2.14 -32.41 10.13
N ARG A 66 2.51 -32.92 11.31
CA ARG A 66 2.84 -32.06 12.47
C ARG A 66 4.00 -31.11 12.19
N GLN A 67 5.01 -31.55 11.45
CA GLN A 67 6.16 -30.71 11.09
C GLN A 67 5.78 -29.62 10.08
N MET A 68 4.93 -29.97 9.10
CA MET A 68 4.36 -29.00 8.17
C MET A 68 3.55 -27.93 8.89
N ASP A 69 2.66 -28.33 9.80
CA ASP A 69 1.82 -27.40 10.56
C ASP A 69 2.65 -26.46 11.42
N MET A 70 3.71 -26.96 12.06
CA MET A 70 4.65 -26.13 12.81
C MET A 70 5.35 -25.08 11.93
N LEU A 71 5.73 -25.42 10.69
CA LEU A 71 6.36 -24.47 9.76
C LEU A 71 5.36 -23.42 9.25
N ILE A 72 4.12 -23.82 8.98
CA ILE A 72 3.06 -22.88 8.59
C ILE A 72 2.75 -21.92 9.74
N GLU A 73 2.65 -22.43 10.97
CA GLU A 73 2.39 -21.59 12.14
C GLU A 73 3.58 -20.67 12.43
N LYS A 74 4.81 -21.16 12.29
CA LYS A 74 6.02 -20.34 12.37
C LYS A 74 6.00 -19.23 11.31
N SER A 75 5.59 -19.53 10.08
CA SER A 75 5.41 -18.51 9.03
C SER A 75 4.39 -17.44 9.43
N LYS A 76 3.30 -17.80 10.11
CA LYS A 76 2.26 -16.83 10.52
C LYS A 76 2.76 -15.95 11.66
N ARG A 77 3.45 -16.52 12.65
CA ARG A 77 3.93 -15.80 13.84
C ARG A 77 5.19 -14.99 13.60
N HIS A 78 6.00 -15.36 12.61
CA HIS A 78 7.28 -14.70 12.35
C HIS A 78 7.10 -13.19 12.13
N ARG A 79 7.56 -12.38 13.09
CA ARG A 79 7.54 -10.91 13.04
C ARG A 79 6.14 -10.33 12.77
N ASP A 80 5.12 -10.94 13.38
CA ASP A 80 3.73 -10.53 13.20
C ASP A 80 3.45 -9.12 13.72
N ASP A 81 3.98 -8.79 14.89
CA ASP A 81 3.80 -7.47 15.48
C ASP A 81 4.45 -6.37 14.63
N GLU A 82 5.66 -6.61 14.11
CA GLU A 82 6.30 -5.67 13.18
C GLU A 82 5.46 -5.45 11.90
N LEU A 83 4.81 -6.50 11.37
CA LEU A 83 3.92 -6.33 10.21
C LEU A 83 2.67 -5.53 10.55
N LYS A 84 2.11 -5.69 11.75
CA LYS A 84 0.96 -4.89 12.23
C LYS A 84 1.36 -3.42 12.32
N ASP A 85 2.49 -3.12 12.95
CA ASP A 85 2.99 -1.75 13.12
C ASP A 85 3.25 -1.09 11.76
N ILE A 86 3.90 -1.80 10.84
CA ILE A 86 4.12 -1.31 9.47
C ILE A 86 2.79 -1.04 8.76
N LYS A 87 1.83 -1.97 8.85
CA LYS A 87 0.51 -1.81 8.23
C LYS A 87 -0.19 -0.57 8.79
N GLN A 88 -0.23 -0.40 10.11
CA GLN A 88 -0.89 0.73 10.76
C GLN A 88 -0.23 2.06 10.35
N GLY A 89 1.10 2.12 10.31
CA GLY A 89 1.82 3.30 9.83
C GLY A 89 1.50 3.64 8.37
N LEU A 90 1.52 2.64 7.49
CA LEU A 90 1.17 2.83 6.07
C LEU A 90 -0.28 3.28 5.87
N VAL A 91 -1.22 2.75 6.65
CA VAL A 91 -2.62 3.18 6.64
C VAL A 91 -2.73 4.65 7.07
N GLY A 92 -2.05 5.05 8.15
CA GLY A 92 -2.03 6.46 8.60
C GLY A 92 -1.49 7.41 7.54
N PHE A 93 -0.38 7.05 6.89
CA PHE A 93 0.16 7.83 5.77
C PHE A 93 -0.79 7.88 4.58
N GLY A 94 -1.41 6.75 4.23
CA GLY A 94 -2.38 6.68 3.14
C GLY A 94 -3.58 7.60 3.37
N TYR A 95 -4.10 7.65 4.61
CA TYR A 95 -5.17 8.60 4.96
C TYR A 95 -4.72 10.06 4.80
N ASN A 96 -3.52 10.41 5.28
CA ASN A 96 -2.99 11.76 5.15
C ASN A 96 -2.83 12.17 3.67
N LEU A 97 -2.41 11.25 2.80
CA LEU A 97 -2.28 11.47 1.36
C LEU A 97 -3.63 11.64 0.67
N ILE A 98 -4.61 10.75 0.97
CA ILE A 98 -5.94 10.79 0.35
C ILE A 98 -6.67 12.07 0.73
N LYS A 99 -6.57 12.50 1.98
CA LYS A 99 -7.24 13.71 2.49
C LYS A 99 -6.47 15.00 2.23
N ASP A 100 -5.23 14.90 1.74
CA ASP A 100 -4.26 15.99 1.72
C ASP A 100 -4.27 16.79 3.04
N ALA A 101 -4.18 16.07 4.17
CA ALA A 101 -4.44 16.64 5.50
C ALA A 101 -3.50 17.80 5.88
N GLU A 102 -2.32 17.84 5.27
CA GLU A 102 -1.30 18.87 5.47
C GLU A 102 -1.35 19.99 4.40
N GLY A 103 -2.27 19.91 3.43
CA GLY A 103 -2.42 20.88 2.35
C GLY A 103 -1.24 20.91 1.39
N ALA A 104 -0.59 19.77 1.17
CA ALA A 104 0.59 19.66 0.33
C ALA A 104 0.28 19.96 -1.15
N TYR A 105 -0.95 19.70 -1.60
CA TYR A 105 -1.33 19.95 -2.98
C TYR A 105 -1.19 21.43 -3.34
N GLU A 106 -1.83 22.29 -2.55
CA GLU A 106 -1.82 23.74 -2.73
C GLU A 106 -0.44 24.34 -2.39
N ALA A 107 0.16 23.93 -1.26
CA ALA A 107 1.41 24.52 -0.79
C ALA A 107 2.62 24.24 -1.70
N ILE A 108 2.65 23.09 -2.38
CA ILE A 108 3.74 22.71 -3.29
C ILE A 108 3.41 23.07 -4.75
N GLY A 109 2.12 23.03 -5.11
CA GLY A 109 1.62 23.25 -6.46
C GLY A 109 1.87 22.07 -7.40
N PHE A 110 1.07 21.99 -8.47
CA PHE A 110 1.08 20.88 -9.43
C PHE A 110 2.46 20.57 -10.01
N SER A 111 3.19 21.59 -10.52
CA SER A 111 4.52 21.38 -11.10
C SER A 111 5.51 20.84 -10.07
N GLY A 112 5.48 21.40 -8.85
CA GLY A 112 6.35 20.97 -7.77
C GLY A 112 6.09 19.52 -7.35
N LEU A 113 4.82 19.10 -7.33
CA LEU A 113 4.41 17.73 -7.07
C LEU A 113 4.80 16.79 -8.20
N CYS A 114 4.65 17.20 -9.46
CA CYS A 114 5.10 16.40 -10.61
C CYS A 114 6.59 16.07 -10.52
N ASP A 115 7.41 17.02 -10.09
CA ASP A 115 8.84 16.80 -9.89
C ASP A 115 9.12 15.88 -8.71
N LEU A 116 8.44 16.12 -7.58
CA LEU A 116 8.59 15.27 -6.39
C LEU A 116 8.16 13.84 -6.66
N LEU A 117 7.04 13.64 -7.34
CA LEU A 117 6.50 12.33 -7.70
C LEU A 117 7.23 11.69 -8.89
N SER A 118 8.15 12.42 -9.53
CA SER A 118 8.86 11.97 -10.73
C SER A 118 7.91 11.56 -11.85
N ILE A 119 6.85 12.35 -12.05
CA ILE A 119 5.86 12.16 -13.12
C ILE A 119 6.52 12.46 -14.47
N ASN A 120 6.44 11.51 -15.40
CA ASN A 120 6.92 11.66 -16.76
C ASN A 120 6.24 12.87 -17.43
N PRO A 121 7.00 13.79 -18.07
CA PRO A 121 6.44 14.94 -18.77
C PRO A 121 5.25 14.64 -19.68
N VAL A 122 5.24 13.49 -20.37
CA VAL A 122 4.16 13.07 -21.26
C VAL A 122 2.82 12.91 -20.53
N HIS A 123 2.84 12.50 -19.26
CA HIS A 123 1.62 12.34 -18.46
C HIS A 123 1.21 13.62 -17.72
N ARG A 124 2.06 14.65 -17.70
CA ARG A 124 1.77 15.89 -16.96
C ARG A 124 0.66 16.70 -17.62
N GLU A 125 0.55 16.66 -18.95
CA GLU A 125 -0.48 17.41 -19.67
C GLU A 125 -1.88 16.85 -19.37
N GLU A 126 -2.07 15.54 -19.52
CA GLU A 126 -3.31 14.85 -19.13
C GLU A 126 -3.62 15.07 -17.63
N ALA A 127 -2.62 14.86 -16.76
CA ALA A 127 -2.80 15.07 -15.33
C ALA A 127 -3.14 16.52 -14.95
N SER A 128 -2.70 17.52 -15.72
CA SER A 128 -3.02 18.92 -15.43
C SER A 128 -4.47 19.28 -15.72
N GLN A 129 -5.14 18.51 -16.57
CA GLN A 129 -6.55 18.71 -16.91
C GLN A 129 -7.47 18.02 -15.90
N ASP A 130 -7.07 16.83 -15.44
CA ASP A 130 -7.93 15.95 -14.65
C ASP A 130 -7.63 15.97 -13.13
N ALA A 131 -6.39 16.28 -12.72
CA ALA A 131 -6.03 16.22 -11.31
C ALA A 131 -6.41 17.51 -10.58
N SER A 132 -7.28 17.36 -9.58
CA SER A 132 -7.70 18.44 -8.68
C SER A 132 -7.14 18.29 -7.26
N SER A 133 -6.54 17.13 -6.97
CA SER A 133 -6.05 16.78 -5.65
C SER A 133 -4.80 15.91 -5.70
N LEU A 134 -4.13 15.80 -4.55
CA LEU A 134 -2.99 14.90 -4.37
C LEU A 134 -3.38 13.43 -4.59
N ALA A 135 -4.61 13.06 -4.20
CA ALA A 135 -5.14 11.72 -4.38
C ALA A 135 -5.37 11.40 -5.87
N ASP A 136 -5.75 12.38 -6.69
CA ASP A 136 -5.93 12.18 -8.12
C ASP A 136 -4.61 11.78 -8.79
N LEU A 137 -3.51 12.43 -8.43
CA LEU A 137 -2.17 12.12 -8.96
C LEU A 137 -1.67 10.74 -8.50
N ILE A 138 -1.78 10.47 -7.19
CA ILE A 138 -1.14 9.31 -6.57
C ILE A 138 -1.99 8.04 -6.70
N TYR A 139 -3.28 8.14 -6.39
CA TYR A 139 -4.13 6.98 -6.19
C TYR A 139 -5.00 6.68 -7.42
N VAL A 140 -5.64 7.70 -7.99
CA VAL A 140 -6.54 7.54 -9.14
C VAL A 140 -5.73 7.33 -10.42
N ALA A 141 -4.86 8.29 -10.75
CA ALA A 141 -4.06 8.27 -11.97
C ALA A 141 -2.79 7.41 -11.85
N ARG A 142 -2.36 7.08 -10.62
CA ARG A 142 -1.21 6.21 -10.32
C ARG A 142 0.10 6.68 -10.95
N LEU A 143 0.38 7.98 -10.84
CA LEU A 143 1.46 8.63 -11.61
C LEU A 143 2.83 8.68 -10.93
N GLU A 144 2.94 8.22 -9.67
CA GLU A 144 4.24 8.15 -8.99
C GLU A 144 5.23 7.28 -9.77
N ASP A 145 6.41 7.84 -10.05
CA ASP A 145 7.48 7.22 -10.83
C ASP A 145 6.97 6.69 -12.20
N SER A 146 5.98 7.39 -12.80
CA SER A 146 5.27 6.91 -13.99
C SER A 146 6.20 6.61 -15.16
N VAL A 147 6.03 5.41 -15.72
CA VAL A 147 6.75 4.90 -16.90
C VAL A 147 5.88 5.02 -18.15
N SER A 148 6.51 5.16 -19.31
CA SER A 148 5.82 5.15 -20.61
C SER A 148 6.22 3.89 -21.40
N PRO A 149 5.27 3.06 -21.86
CA PRO A 149 3.81 3.19 -21.67
C PRO A 149 3.37 2.91 -20.23
N LYS A 150 2.23 3.48 -19.83
CA LYS A 150 1.63 3.28 -18.50
C LYS A 150 1.29 1.80 -18.30
N SER A 151 1.60 1.22 -17.13
CA SER A 151 1.15 -0.14 -16.82
C SER A 151 -0.37 -0.18 -16.79
N GLU A 152 -0.95 -1.12 -17.53
CA GLU A 152 -2.39 -1.42 -17.48
C GLU A 152 -2.73 -2.44 -16.39
N GLU A 153 -1.73 -2.97 -15.68
CA GLU A 153 -1.95 -4.00 -14.67
C GLU A 153 -2.75 -3.44 -13.48
N TRP A 154 -3.82 -4.16 -13.15
CA TRP A 154 -4.73 -3.75 -12.10
C TRP A 154 -4.06 -3.91 -10.73
N GLY A 155 -4.11 -2.86 -9.91
CA GLY A 155 -3.51 -2.87 -8.58
C GLY A 155 -2.00 -2.64 -8.55
N GLU A 156 -1.34 -2.46 -9.71
CA GLU A 156 0.02 -1.94 -9.75
C GLU A 156 0.05 -0.42 -9.54
N GLY A 157 1.03 0.04 -8.77
CA GLY A 157 1.31 1.45 -8.56
C GLY A 157 2.53 1.68 -7.68
N GLY A 158 2.91 2.94 -7.52
CA GLY A 158 4.06 3.34 -6.71
C GLY A 158 3.87 3.16 -5.19
N PRO A 159 4.93 3.37 -4.40
CA PRO A 159 4.89 3.31 -2.93
C PRO A 159 3.76 4.10 -2.26
N LEU A 160 3.46 5.31 -2.75
CA LEU A 160 2.39 6.15 -2.23
C LEU A 160 1.02 5.60 -2.60
N PHE A 161 0.86 5.06 -3.82
CA PHE A 161 -0.35 4.35 -4.22
C PHE A 161 -0.61 3.17 -3.27
N GLU A 162 0.40 2.36 -2.96
CA GLU A 162 0.23 1.23 -2.03
C GLU A 162 -0.23 1.67 -0.63
N ALA A 163 0.28 2.81 -0.13
CA ALA A 163 -0.16 3.35 1.15
C ALA A 163 -1.63 3.80 1.10
N CYS A 164 -2.03 4.55 0.06
CA CYS A 164 -3.42 4.96 -0.17
C CYS A 164 -4.34 3.74 -0.31
N PHE A 165 -3.94 2.73 -1.07
CA PHE A 165 -4.70 1.50 -1.25
C PHE A 165 -4.93 0.78 0.08
N LEU A 166 -3.90 0.66 0.93
CA LEU A 166 -4.05 0.05 2.25
C LEU A 166 -5.00 0.84 3.15
N ALA A 167 -4.92 2.18 3.13
CA ALA A 167 -5.84 3.03 3.87
C ALA A 167 -7.28 2.83 3.39
N MET A 168 -7.49 2.67 2.08
CA MET A 168 -8.82 2.45 1.54
C MET A 168 -9.38 1.07 1.83
N ILE A 169 -8.56 0.03 1.75
CA ILE A 169 -8.95 -1.30 2.19
C ILE A 169 -9.26 -1.32 3.69
N GLU A 170 -8.50 -0.60 4.51
CA GLU A 170 -8.79 -0.51 5.95
C GLU A 170 -10.13 0.19 6.20
N TRP A 171 -10.36 1.34 5.54
CA TRP A 171 -11.63 2.04 5.62
C TRP A 171 -12.80 1.13 5.24
N ILE A 172 -12.73 0.43 4.11
CA ILE A 172 -13.80 -0.49 3.67
C ILE A 172 -14.06 -1.60 4.71
N LYS A 173 -13.01 -2.08 5.39
CA LYS A 173 -13.13 -3.16 6.39
C LYS A 173 -13.70 -2.70 7.73
N THR A 174 -13.47 -1.44 8.10
CA THR A 174 -13.77 -0.94 9.45
C THR A 174 -14.87 0.11 9.48
N ALA A 175 -15.23 0.67 8.33
CA ALA A 175 -16.34 1.61 8.24
C ALA A 175 -17.66 0.89 8.57
N PRO A 176 -18.56 1.56 9.31
CA PRO A 176 -19.95 1.10 9.42
C PRO A 176 -20.57 0.92 8.03
N GLU A 177 -21.45 -0.08 7.88
CA GLU A 177 -22.05 -0.45 6.59
C GLU A 177 -22.80 0.72 5.95
N GLU A 178 -23.44 1.56 6.77
CA GLU A 178 -24.14 2.77 6.33
C GLU A 178 -23.24 3.85 5.70
N HIS A 179 -21.93 3.79 5.91
CA HIS A 179 -20.97 4.73 5.33
C HIS A 179 -20.30 4.19 4.06
N LEU A 180 -20.54 2.92 3.71
CA LEU A 180 -20.05 2.34 2.46
C LEU A 180 -20.99 2.74 1.32
N PRO A 181 -20.45 3.12 0.15
CA PRO A 181 -21.27 3.39 -1.01
C PRO A 181 -21.99 2.11 -1.44
N ASP A 182 -23.28 2.21 -1.77
CA ASP A 182 -23.97 1.13 -2.47
C ASP A 182 -23.35 1.01 -3.87
N LEU A 183 -22.72 -0.11 -4.14
CA LEU A 183 -22.06 -0.35 -5.43
C LEU A 183 -23.00 -0.99 -6.46
N PHE A 184 -24.19 -1.45 -6.04
CA PHE A 184 -25.12 -2.24 -6.86
C PHE A 184 -26.48 -1.56 -7.08
N GLY A 185 -26.79 -0.51 -6.32
CA GLY A 185 -27.99 0.31 -6.50
C GLY A 185 -28.06 1.04 -7.83
N GLU A 186 -29.20 1.65 -8.14
CA GLU A 186 -29.42 2.39 -9.38
C GLU A 186 -28.41 3.53 -9.55
N GLY A 187 -27.78 3.63 -10.73
CA GLY A 187 -26.73 4.62 -11.01
C GLY A 187 -25.34 4.27 -10.46
N SER A 188 -25.18 3.12 -9.82
CA SER A 188 -23.91 2.67 -9.23
C SER A 188 -23.03 1.90 -10.24
N PRO A 189 -21.72 1.73 -9.98
CA PRO A 189 -20.80 1.09 -10.92
C PRO A 189 -21.16 -0.35 -11.30
N PHE A 190 -21.85 -1.08 -10.43
CA PHE A 190 -22.31 -2.45 -10.69
C PHE A 190 -23.85 -2.55 -10.78
N ALA A 191 -24.52 -1.44 -11.10
CA ALA A 191 -25.96 -1.46 -11.36
C ALA A 191 -26.30 -2.50 -12.43
N GLY A 192 -27.19 -3.44 -12.09
CA GLY A 192 -27.61 -4.52 -13.00
C GLY A 192 -26.63 -5.71 -13.10
N ALA A 193 -25.55 -5.74 -12.32
CA ALA A 193 -24.69 -6.90 -12.24
C ALA A 193 -25.46 -8.10 -11.65
N GLN A 194 -25.49 -9.22 -12.38
CA GLN A 194 -26.10 -10.45 -11.88
C GLN A 194 -25.15 -11.13 -10.90
N VAL A 195 -25.61 -11.33 -9.66
CA VAL A 195 -24.86 -12.10 -8.66
C VAL A 195 -24.83 -13.56 -9.10
N VAL A 196 -23.71 -13.99 -9.69
CA VAL A 196 -23.48 -15.40 -10.01
C VAL A 196 -23.10 -16.11 -8.71
N GLN A 197 -23.98 -16.99 -8.23
CA GLN A 197 -23.61 -17.89 -7.14
C GLN A 197 -22.58 -18.90 -7.63
N VAL A 198 -21.30 -18.62 -7.35
CA VAL A 198 -20.24 -19.60 -7.54
C VAL A 198 -20.41 -20.67 -6.46
N LYS A 199 -20.71 -21.90 -6.87
CA LYS A 199 -20.64 -23.05 -5.95
C LYS A 199 -19.27 -23.03 -5.30
N GLN A 200 -19.22 -23.08 -3.96
CA GLN A 200 -17.97 -23.27 -3.23
C GLN A 200 -17.32 -24.57 -3.69
N GLU A 201 -16.45 -24.49 -4.69
CA GLU A 201 -15.49 -25.57 -4.93
C GLU A 201 -14.60 -25.61 -3.71
N THR A 202 -14.68 -26.73 -3.01
CA THR A 202 -13.80 -27.08 -1.92
C THR A 202 -12.39 -27.04 -2.47
N LEU A 203 -11.65 -25.98 -2.14
CA LEU A 203 -10.20 -25.91 -2.36
C LEU A 203 -9.58 -27.06 -1.55
N GLN A 204 -9.35 -28.20 -2.22
CA GLN A 204 -8.56 -29.32 -1.71
C GLN A 204 -7.06 -28.99 -1.74
#